data_AF-A0A659SC35-F1
#
_entry.id   AF-A0A659SC35-F1
#
_cell.length_a   1.000
_cell.length_b   1.000
_cell.length_c   1.000
_cell.angle_alpha   90.00
_cell.angle_beta   90.00
_cell.angle_gamma   90.00
#
_symmetry.space_group_name_H-M   'P 1'
#
loop_
_entity.id
_entity.type
_entity.pdbx_description
1 polymer ?
#
loop_
_entity_poly.entity_id
_entity_poly.type
_entity_poly.pdbx_seq_one_letter_code
_entity_poly.pdbx_strand_id
1 'polypeptide(L)'
;AGLEHNAAPADGGPGEILLLDDGRVQLKVLEVQRRKVFTEVTVGGPLSNNKGINKLGGGLSAEALTEKDKADIQTAALIGVDYLAVSFPRCGEDLNYARRLARDAGCDAKIVAKVERAEAVCDQSARDEIILASGVVLVARGARG
;
A
#
# COMPACT_ATOMS: atom_id res chain seq x y z
N ALA A 1 0.70 -5.38 23.80
CA ALA A 1 1.10 -4.17 23.03
C ALA A 1 -0.04 -3.86 22.06
N GLY A 2 -0.55 -2.63 22.07
CA GLY A 2 -1.59 -2.20 21.13
C GLY A 2 -0.97 -1.76 19.81
N LEU A 3 -1.66 -2.01 18.70
CA LEU A 3 -1.25 -1.51 17.39
C LEU A 3 -1.76 -0.06 17.24
N GLU A 4 -0.86 0.90 17.07
CA GLU A 4 -1.20 2.29 16.76
C GLU A 4 -1.48 2.44 15.26
N HIS A 5 -2.57 1.83 14.81
CA HIS A 5 -3.19 2.17 13.53
C HIS A 5 -4.66 2.47 13.77
N ASN A 6 -5.04 3.73 13.52
CA ASN A 6 -6.43 4.20 13.64
C ASN A 6 -7.36 3.61 12.56
N ALA A 7 -6.86 2.64 11.79
CA ALA A 7 -7.56 1.89 10.76
C ALA A 7 -7.17 0.40 10.85
N ALA A 8 -7.74 -0.32 11.81
CA ALA A 8 -7.95 -1.76 11.70
C ALA A 8 -9.23 -2.11 12.49
N PRO A 9 -10.20 -2.89 11.95
CA PRO A 9 -10.08 -3.83 10.83
C PRO A 9 -11.38 -3.92 10.00
N ALA A 10 -11.52 -3.15 8.92
CA ALA A 10 -12.66 -3.32 8.00
C ALA A 10 -12.35 -4.29 6.85
N ASP A 11 -11.08 -4.68 6.68
CA ASP A 11 -10.60 -5.31 5.44
C ASP A 11 -10.28 -6.81 5.59
N GLY A 12 -10.65 -7.41 6.72
CA GLY A 12 -10.42 -8.83 6.91
C GLY A 12 -11.45 -9.59 7.73
N GLY A 13 -11.95 -10.68 7.15
CA GLY A 13 -12.90 -11.59 7.76
C GLY A 13 -12.22 -12.77 8.49
N PRO A 14 -13.00 -13.56 9.26
CA PRO A 14 -12.54 -14.83 9.82
C PRO A 14 -11.89 -15.72 8.75
N GLY A 15 -10.76 -16.33 9.09
CA GLY A 15 -9.99 -17.22 8.22
C GLY A 15 -8.84 -16.57 7.45
N GLU A 16 -8.77 -15.24 7.42
CA GLU A 16 -7.67 -14.54 6.75
C GLU A 16 -6.36 -14.59 7.53
N ILE A 17 -5.24 -14.45 6.80
CA ILE A 17 -3.90 -14.47 7.38
C ILE A 17 -3.31 -13.06 7.39
N LEU A 18 -2.97 -12.57 8.57
CA LEU A 18 -2.20 -11.35 8.80
C LEU A 18 -0.72 -11.72 8.99
N LEU A 19 0.15 -10.93 8.40
CA LEU A 19 1.59 -11.05 8.37
C LEU A 19 2.19 -9.91 9.19
N LEU A 20 3.08 -10.25 10.11
CA LEU A 20 3.82 -9.31 10.96
C LEU A 20 5.32 -9.52 10.76
N ASP A 21 6.10 -8.44 10.91
CA ASP A 21 7.57 -8.45 10.73
C ASP A 21 7.97 -9.15 9.41
N ASP A 22 7.46 -8.63 8.30
CA ASP A 22 7.73 -9.13 6.93
C ASP A 22 7.35 -10.60 6.72
N GLY A 23 6.32 -11.05 7.43
CA GLY A 23 5.77 -12.41 7.35
C GLY A 23 6.48 -13.43 8.23
N ARG A 24 7.43 -13.00 9.07
CA ARG A 24 8.07 -13.86 10.09
C ARG A 24 7.08 -14.34 11.14
N VAL A 25 6.08 -13.54 11.44
CA VAL A 25 4.97 -13.91 12.32
C VAL A 25 3.68 -13.92 11.49
N GLN A 26 2.88 -14.98 11.64
CA GLN A 26 1.60 -15.12 10.97
C GLN A 26 0.49 -15.32 11.97
N LEU A 27 -0.61 -14.59 11.76
CA LEU A 27 -1.79 -14.60 12.58
C LEU A 27 -3.00 -14.95 11.71
N LYS A 28 -3.78 -15.95 12.10
CA LYS A 28 -5.06 -16.25 11.48
C LYS A 28 -6.18 -15.52 12.22
N VAL A 29 -7.00 -14.76 11.49
CA VAL A 29 -8.17 -14.08 12.05
C VAL A 29 -9.21 -15.12 12.46
N LEU A 30 -9.59 -15.11 13.73
CA LEU A 30 -10.68 -15.92 14.26
C LEU A 30 -11.99 -15.14 14.24
N GLU A 31 -11.96 -13.89 14.71
CA GLU A 31 -13.14 -13.06 14.85
C GLU A 31 -12.76 -11.57 14.80
N VAL A 32 -13.66 -10.75 14.25
CA VAL A 32 -13.56 -9.28 14.30
C VAL A 32 -14.69 -8.72 15.14
N GLN A 33 -14.34 -8.01 16.22
CA GLN A 33 -15.29 -7.33 17.10
C GLN A 33 -15.01 -5.83 17.14
N ARG A 34 -15.80 -5.05 16.39
CA ARG A 34 -15.75 -3.58 16.32
C ARG A 34 -14.33 -3.05 16.05
N ARG A 35 -13.52 -2.83 17.09
CA ARG A 35 -12.15 -2.28 17.04
C ARG A 35 -11.08 -3.28 17.53
N LYS A 36 -11.42 -4.56 17.63
CA LYS A 36 -10.51 -5.64 18.05
C LYS A 36 -10.58 -6.77 17.04
N VAL A 37 -9.43 -7.33 16.70
CA VAL A 37 -9.31 -8.58 15.94
C VAL A 37 -8.79 -9.64 16.89
N PHE A 38 -9.52 -10.75 17.00
CA PHE A 38 -9.04 -11.95 17.68
C PHE A 38 -8.34 -12.82 16.67
N THR A 39 -7.11 -13.22 16.99
CA THR A 39 -6.26 -13.99 16.09
C THR A 39 -5.61 -15.16 16.79
N GLU A 40 -5.37 -16.24 16.05
CA GLU A 40 -4.53 -17.36 16.45
C GLU A 40 -3.16 -17.22 15.79
N VAL A 41 -2.08 -17.46 16.55
CA VAL A 41 -0.73 -17.47 15.98
C VAL A 41 -0.51 -18.77 15.22
N THR A 42 -0.36 -18.71 13.90
CA THR A 42 -0.08 -19.89 13.07
C THR A 42 1.42 -20.07 12.83
N VAL A 43 2.18 -18.98 12.79
CA VAL A 43 3.64 -18.98 12.76
C VAL A 43 4.14 -17.97 13.78
N GLY A 44 4.83 -18.46 14.81
CA GLY A 44 5.37 -17.64 15.90
C GLY A 44 6.80 -17.17 15.65
N GLY A 45 7.20 -16.13 16.36
CA GLY A 45 8.55 -15.58 16.29
C GLY A 45 8.73 -14.38 17.23
N PRO A 46 9.97 -13.92 17.44
CA PRO A 46 10.21 -12.70 18.20
C PRO A 46 9.57 -11.51 17.49
N LEU A 47 8.74 -10.76 18.20
CA LEU A 47 8.10 -9.54 17.70
C LEU A 47 8.57 -8.36 18.56
N SER A 48 9.21 -7.38 17.93
CA SER A 48 9.58 -6.12 18.58
C SER A 48 8.54 -5.02 18.32
N ASN A 49 8.73 -3.82 18.88
CA ASN A 49 7.78 -2.72 18.74
C ASN A 49 7.76 -2.16 17.31
N ASN A 50 6.63 -1.53 16.93
CA ASN A 50 6.43 -0.82 15.66
C ASN A 50 6.62 -1.68 14.40
N LYS A 51 6.30 -2.97 14.47
CA LYS A 51 6.32 -3.86 13.31
C LYS A 51 5.08 -3.67 12.44
N GLY A 52 5.32 -3.57 11.14
CA GLY A 52 4.26 -3.46 10.15
C GLY A 52 3.38 -4.71 10.12
N ILE A 53 2.12 -4.51 9.77
CA ILE A 53 1.12 -5.54 9.59
C ILE A 53 0.63 -5.52 8.14
N ASN A 54 0.56 -6.68 7.50
CA ASN A 54 0.11 -6.86 6.11
C ASN A 54 -0.88 -8.03 6.03
N LYS A 55 -1.82 -8.05 5.09
CA LYS A 55 -2.64 -9.24 4.81
C LYS A 55 -1.99 -10.12 3.75
N LEU A 56 -1.99 -11.44 3.96
CA LEU A 56 -1.54 -12.42 2.97
C LEU A 56 -2.48 -12.37 1.76
N GLY A 57 -1.93 -12.21 0.55
CA GLY A 57 -2.71 -11.98 -0.67
C GLY A 57 -2.98 -10.50 -0.98
N GLY A 58 -2.46 -9.57 -0.17
CA GLY A 58 -2.63 -8.12 -0.34
C GLY A 58 -3.81 -7.57 0.47
N GLY A 59 -3.66 -6.33 0.93
CA GLY A 59 -4.68 -5.61 1.73
C GLY A 59 -4.29 -5.33 3.18
N LEU A 60 -5.21 -4.65 3.88
CA LEU A 60 -5.09 -3.72 5.03
C LEU A 60 -5.13 -2.27 4.56
N SER A 61 -6.32 -1.90 4.04
CA SER A 61 -6.90 -0.57 3.77
C SER A 61 -6.14 0.70 4.23
N ALA A 62 -4.89 0.86 3.83
CA ALA A 62 -4.26 2.17 3.76
C ALA A 62 -4.78 2.84 2.48
N GLU A 63 -5.10 4.14 2.57
CA GLU A 63 -5.26 4.95 1.37
C GLU A 63 -4.00 4.80 0.49
N ALA A 64 -4.16 4.81 -0.83
CA ALA A 64 -3.01 4.71 -1.72
C ALA A 64 -2.04 5.89 -1.61
N LEU A 65 -2.53 7.02 -1.14
CA LEU A 65 -1.74 8.21 -0.84
C LEU A 65 -2.05 8.63 0.59
N THR A 66 -1.01 8.72 1.41
CA THR A 66 -1.09 9.28 2.76
C THR A 66 -1.22 10.81 2.71
N GLU A 67 -1.58 11.43 3.84
CA GLU A 67 -1.56 12.90 3.96
C GLU A 67 -0.17 13.49 3.67
N LYS A 68 0.89 12.75 4.02
CA LYS A 68 2.26 13.13 3.68
C LYS A 68 2.46 13.13 2.17
N ASP A 69 2.02 12.10 1.47
CA ASP A 69 2.15 12.02 0.00
C ASP A 69 1.42 13.18 -0.68
N LYS A 70 0.22 13.56 -0.18
CA LYS A 70 -0.54 14.70 -0.70
C LYS A 70 0.22 16.03 -0.53
N ALA A 71 0.90 16.22 0.61
CA ALA A 71 1.75 17.40 0.85
C ALA A 71 3.04 17.38 0.00
N ASP A 72 3.64 16.20 -0.18
CA ASP A 72 4.83 16.02 -1.02
C ASP A 72 4.50 16.31 -2.49
N ILE A 73 3.29 15.97 -2.97
CA ILE A 73 2.81 16.33 -4.33
C ILE A 73 2.75 17.84 -4.52
N GLN A 74 2.26 18.60 -3.54
CA GLN A 74 2.25 20.06 -3.61
C GLN A 74 3.68 20.63 -3.68
N THR A 75 4.58 20.06 -2.89
CA THR A 75 6.00 20.45 -2.90
C THR A 75 6.65 20.14 -4.25
N ALA A 76 6.38 18.96 -4.81
CA ALA A 76 6.86 18.56 -6.13
C ALA A 76 6.34 19.49 -7.25
N ALA A 77 5.10 19.97 -7.12
CA ALA A 77 4.53 20.95 -8.04
C ALA A 77 5.26 22.30 -7.98
N LEU A 78 5.57 22.79 -6.76
CA LEU A 78 6.34 24.02 -6.57
C LEU A 78 7.76 23.94 -7.16
N ILE A 79 8.38 22.75 -7.09
CA ILE A 79 9.70 22.49 -7.68
C ILE A 79 9.62 22.42 -9.21
N GLY A 80 8.47 22.04 -9.77
CA GLY A 80 8.28 21.86 -11.21
C GLY A 80 8.89 20.56 -11.73
N VAL A 81 8.71 19.45 -11.01
CA VAL A 81 9.27 18.15 -11.42
C VAL A 81 8.68 17.65 -12.73
N ASP A 82 9.49 16.98 -13.55
CA ASP A 82 9.04 16.36 -14.81
C ASP A 82 8.36 14.99 -14.58
N TYR A 83 8.73 14.31 -13.50
CA TYR A 83 8.25 12.98 -13.16
C TYR A 83 7.85 12.89 -11.69
N LEU A 84 6.72 12.24 -11.43
CA LEU A 84 6.21 11.98 -10.08
C LEU A 84 6.06 10.47 -9.90
N ALA A 85 6.87 9.88 -9.02
CA ALA A 85 6.85 8.45 -8.75
C ALA A 85 5.88 8.10 -7.61
N VAL A 86 4.94 7.21 -7.90
CA VAL A 86 3.96 6.70 -6.93
C VAL A 86 4.42 5.32 -6.49
N SER A 87 4.59 5.15 -5.17
CA SER A 87 5.05 3.90 -4.57
C SER A 87 3.87 2.97 -4.30
N PHE A 88 4.03 1.69 -4.63
CA PHE A 88 3.04 0.63 -4.36
C PHE A 88 1.61 0.91 -4.85
N PRO A 89 1.40 1.42 -6.09
CA PRO A 89 0.05 1.56 -6.62
C PRO A 89 -0.62 0.18 -6.70
N ARG A 90 -1.88 0.09 -6.29
CA ARG A 90 -2.65 -1.16 -6.28
C ARG A 90 -3.49 -1.33 -7.55
N CYS A 91 -3.93 -0.20 -8.12
CA CYS A 91 -4.69 -0.14 -9.37
C CYS A 91 -4.38 1.15 -10.14
N GLY A 92 -4.94 1.28 -11.34
CA GLY A 92 -4.80 2.50 -12.15
C GLY A 92 -5.43 3.73 -11.48
N GLU A 93 -6.47 3.55 -10.67
CA GLU A 93 -7.14 4.67 -9.99
C GLU A 93 -6.24 5.37 -8.97
N ASP A 94 -5.36 4.63 -8.28
CA ASP A 94 -4.37 5.22 -7.36
C ASP A 94 -3.44 6.20 -8.10
N LEU A 95 -3.03 5.85 -9.33
CA LEU A 95 -2.18 6.69 -10.19
C LEU A 95 -2.94 7.87 -10.75
N ASN A 96 -4.19 7.67 -11.17
CA ASN A 96 -5.05 8.75 -11.64
C ASN A 96 -5.36 9.75 -10.52
N TYR A 97 -5.50 9.27 -9.29
CA TYR A 97 -5.69 10.13 -8.14
C TYR A 97 -4.47 11.00 -7.88
N ALA A 98 -3.25 10.42 -7.86
CA ALA A 98 -2.01 11.18 -7.77
C ALA A 98 -1.89 12.22 -8.90
N ARG A 99 -2.26 11.84 -10.13
CA ARG A 99 -2.28 12.74 -11.29
C ARG A 99 -3.21 13.93 -11.11
N ARG A 100 -4.43 13.70 -10.60
CA ARG A 100 -5.39 14.78 -10.33
C ARG A 100 -4.82 15.75 -9.30
N LEU A 101 -4.29 15.23 -8.19
CA LEU A 101 -3.67 16.06 -7.15
C LEU A 101 -2.49 16.89 -7.68
N ALA A 102 -1.64 16.29 -8.51
CA ALA A 102 -0.53 17.02 -9.13
C ALA A 102 -1.03 18.14 -10.04
N ARG A 103 -2.06 17.87 -10.86
CA ARG A 103 -2.66 18.88 -11.76
C ARG A 103 -3.34 20.01 -11.01
N ASP A 104 -4.08 19.68 -9.95
CA ASP A 104 -4.73 20.67 -9.08
C ASP A 104 -3.68 21.57 -8.39
N ALA A 105 -2.49 21.03 -8.13
CA ALA A 105 -1.34 21.77 -7.63
C ALA A 105 -0.55 22.52 -8.73
N GLY A 106 -0.97 22.45 -10.00
CA GLY A 106 -0.31 23.13 -11.13
C GLY A 106 0.86 22.37 -11.76
N CYS A 107 0.96 21.06 -11.54
CA CYS A 107 2.02 20.20 -12.07
C CYS A 107 1.48 19.22 -13.12
N ASP A 108 2.10 19.15 -14.30
CA ASP A 108 1.78 18.15 -15.33
C ASP A 108 2.88 17.06 -15.45
N ALA A 109 3.51 16.73 -14.33
CA ALA A 109 4.51 15.67 -14.26
C ALA A 109 3.97 14.34 -14.82
N LYS A 110 4.86 13.58 -15.47
CA LYS A 110 4.56 12.21 -15.89
C LYS A 110 4.52 11.30 -14.66
N ILE A 111 3.42 10.58 -14.48
CA ILE A 111 3.28 9.61 -13.39
C ILE A 111 4.12 8.38 -13.68
N VAL A 112 4.93 7.98 -12.69
CA VAL A 112 5.75 6.77 -12.71
C VAL A 112 5.21 5.78 -11.69
N ALA A 113 4.73 4.62 -12.12
CA ALA A 113 4.30 3.58 -11.19
C ALA A 113 5.50 2.76 -10.72
N LYS A 114 5.75 2.73 -9.40
CA LYS A 114 6.77 1.88 -8.81
C LYS A 114 6.17 0.54 -8.37
N VAL A 115 6.30 -0.47 -9.23
CA VAL A 115 5.78 -1.83 -9.00
C VAL A 115 6.89 -2.72 -8.45
N GLU A 116 6.79 -3.10 -7.17
CA GLU A 116 7.90 -3.77 -6.45
C GLU A 116 7.68 -5.26 -6.16
N ARG A 117 6.43 -5.74 -6.25
CA ARG A 117 6.09 -7.17 -6.07
C ARG A 117 5.39 -7.72 -7.29
N ALA A 118 5.85 -8.88 -7.79
CA ALA A 118 5.15 -9.64 -8.82
C ALA A 118 3.76 -10.14 -8.38
N GLU A 119 3.53 -10.18 -7.06
CA GLU A 119 2.27 -10.54 -6.41
C GLU A 119 1.29 -9.37 -6.28
N ALA A 120 1.79 -8.12 -6.17
CA ALA A 120 0.95 -6.92 -6.15
C ALA A 120 0.23 -6.68 -7.49
N VAL A 121 0.63 -7.46 -8.49
CA VAL A 121 0.05 -7.48 -9.82
C VAL A 121 -0.70 -8.80 -10.07
N CYS A 122 -0.94 -9.67 -9.09
CA CYS A 122 -1.58 -10.99 -9.26
C CYS A 122 -2.86 -10.97 -10.11
N ASP A 123 -3.65 -9.90 -10.03
CA ASP A 123 -4.79 -9.65 -10.92
C ASP A 123 -4.33 -9.04 -12.25
N GLN A 124 -4.54 -9.77 -13.34
CA GLN A 124 -4.19 -9.33 -14.69
C GLN A 124 -4.84 -8.00 -15.05
N SER A 125 -6.08 -7.76 -14.61
CA SER A 125 -6.81 -6.52 -14.91
C SER A 125 -6.17 -5.31 -14.22
N ALA A 126 -5.79 -5.44 -12.95
CA ALA A 126 -5.09 -4.39 -12.21
C ALA A 126 -3.71 -4.07 -12.81
N ARG A 127 -2.99 -5.09 -13.36
CA ARG A 127 -1.73 -4.85 -14.10
C ARG A 127 -1.97 -3.92 -15.28
N ASP A 128 -2.97 -4.25 -16.08
CA ASP A 128 -3.26 -3.54 -17.33
C ASP A 128 -3.70 -2.10 -17.03
N GLU A 129 -4.52 -1.89 -15.99
CA GLU A 129 -4.90 -0.55 -15.52
C GLU A 129 -3.70 0.29 -15.06
N ILE A 130 -2.78 -0.31 -14.29
CA ILE A 130 -1.56 0.38 -13.84
C ILE A 130 -0.71 0.79 -15.03
N ILE A 131 -0.53 -0.09 -16.02
CA ILE A 131 0.24 0.19 -17.23
C ILE A 131 -0.40 1.33 -18.02
N LEU A 132 -1.72 1.28 -18.22
CA LEU A 132 -2.47 2.30 -18.97
C LEU A 132 -2.47 3.67 -18.27
N ALA A 133 -2.52 3.70 -16.94
CA ALA A 133 -2.51 4.94 -16.17
C ALA A 133 -1.09 5.54 -15.99
N SER A 134 -0.04 4.77 -16.30
CA SER A 134 1.36 5.17 -16.11
C SER A 134 1.97 5.81 -17.36
N GLY A 135 2.79 6.85 -17.17
CA GLY A 135 3.71 7.32 -18.21
C GLY A 135 4.97 6.45 -18.29
N VAL A 136 5.40 5.91 -17.15
CA VAL A 136 6.54 5.00 -17.00
C VAL A 136 6.21 3.97 -15.92
N VAL A 137 6.62 2.71 -16.12
CA VAL A 137 6.54 1.67 -15.09
C VAL A 137 7.95 1.34 -14.64
N LEU A 138 8.23 1.52 -13.34
CA LEU A 138 9.48 1.13 -12.70
C LEU A 138 9.27 -0.20 -11.96
N VAL A 139 9.92 -1.25 -12.46
CA VAL A 139 9.86 -2.59 -11.84
C VAL A 139 11.03 -2.72 -10.87
N ALA A 140 10.79 -2.53 -9.57
CA ALA A 140 11.82 -2.66 -8.55
C ALA A 140 11.91 -4.12 -8.06
N ARG A 141 13.05 -4.78 -8.28
CA ARG A 141 13.28 -6.17 -7.84
C ARG A 141 13.72 -6.29 -6.37
N GLY A 142 13.64 -5.23 -5.56
CA GLY A 142 14.40 -5.17 -4.32
C GLY A 142 13.94 -4.17 -3.27
N ALA A 143 12.66 -3.83 -3.18
CA ALA A 143 12.18 -3.17 -1.97
C ALA A 143 12.21 -4.16 -0.80
N ARG A 144 13.39 -4.23 -0.21
CA ARG A 144 13.72 -4.93 1.03
C ARG A 144 13.64 -3.94 2.16
N GLY A 145 13.03 -4.39 3.23
CA GLY A 145 12.76 -3.70 4.48
C GLY A 145 11.51 -4.33 5.03
#